data_AF-X1HRC2-F1
#
_entry.id   AF-X1HRC2-F1
#
_cell.length_a   1.000
_cell.length_b   1.000
_cell.length_c   1.000
_cell.angle_alpha   90.00
_cell.angle_beta   90.00
_cell.angle_gamma   90.00
#
_symmetry.space_group_name_H-M   'P 1'
#
loop_
_entity.id
_entity.type
_entity.pdbx_description
1 polymer ?
#
loop_
_entity_poly.entity_id
_entity_poly.type
_entity_poly.pdbx_seq_one_letter_code
_entity_poly.pdbx_strand_id
1 'polypeptide(L)'
;MNEFIVIFIGMALINNIVLVKYLGLCPFFGVSKKLGPALSMGMATTFVMFIASVATWPINRYVLIPFDVKYMEIIIFILVIASLVQMIELFIKRTS
;
A
#
# COMPACT_ATOMS: atom_id res chain seq x y z
N MET A 1 5.59 8.63 -32.31
CA MET A 1 4.87 7.35 -32.06
C MET A 1 5.75 6.28 -31.43
N ASN A 2 6.98 6.06 -31.91
CA ASN A 2 7.89 5.06 -31.32
C ASN A 2 8.28 5.35 -29.86
N GLU A 3 8.36 6.62 -29.47
CA GLU A 3 8.71 7.02 -28.09
C GLU A 3 7.65 6.64 -27.05
N PHE A 4 6.36 6.72 -27.39
CA PHE A 4 5.29 6.30 -26.47
C PHE A 4 5.30 4.79 -26.23
N ILE A 5 5.64 3.99 -27.25
CA ILE A 5 5.77 2.54 -27.13
C ILE A 5 6.98 2.17 -26.25
N VAL A 6 8.10 2.88 -26.40
CA VAL A 6 9.30 2.68 -25.57
C VAL A 6 9.03 3.08 -24.10
N ILE A 7 8.33 4.19 -23.87
CA ILE A 7 7.91 4.60 -22.51
C ILE A 7 6.94 3.58 -21.90
N PHE A 8 6.00 3.07 -22.70
CA PHE A 8 5.03 2.06 -22.25
C PHE A 8 5.73 0.75 -21.85
N ILE A 9 6.66 0.26 -22.67
CA ILE A 9 7.45 -0.94 -22.39
C ILE A 9 8.37 -0.72 -21.17
N GLY A 10 8.99 0.47 -21.05
CA GLY A 10 9.83 0.83 -19.90
C GLY A 10 9.05 0.88 -18.58
N MET A 11 7.86 1.45 -18.58
CA MET A 11 6.95 1.43 -17.43
C MET A 11 6.47 0.00 -17.11
N ALA A 12 6.09 -0.79 -18.11
CA ALA A 12 5.48 -2.10 -17.92
C ALA A 12 6.46 -3.20 -17.50
N LEU A 13 7.74 -3.13 -17.88
CA LEU A 13 8.74 -4.14 -17.52
C LEU A 13 9.80 -3.62 -16.52
N ILE A 14 10.33 -2.41 -16.71
CA ILE A 14 11.50 -1.94 -15.94
C ILE A 14 11.08 -1.24 -14.65
N ASN A 15 9.98 -0.47 -14.68
CA ASN A 15 9.47 0.26 -13.51
C ASN A 15 8.24 -0.38 -12.86
N ASN A 16 7.86 -1.58 -13.31
CA ASN A 16 6.65 -2.21 -12.81
C ASN A 16 6.83 -2.66 -11.36
N ILE A 17 6.04 -2.05 -10.48
CA ILE A 17 6.05 -2.26 -9.03
C ILE A 17 5.90 -3.75 -8.69
N VAL A 18 5.14 -4.50 -9.50
CA VAL A 18 4.90 -5.94 -9.32
C VAL A 18 6.15 -6.78 -9.62
N LEU A 19 6.95 -6.42 -10.64
CA LEU A 19 8.14 -7.18 -11.04
C LEU A 19 9.40 -6.81 -10.25
N VAL A 20 9.53 -5.55 -9.84
CA VAL A 20 10.82 -5.01 -9.36
C VAL A 20 10.82 -4.63 -7.88
N LYS A 21 9.67 -4.25 -7.30
CA LYS A 21 9.68 -3.64 -5.95
C LYS A 21 9.25 -4.55 -4.80
N TYR A 22 8.81 -5.79 -5.03
CA TYR A 22 8.42 -6.77 -3.98
C TYR A 22 7.62 -6.16 -2.79
N LEU A 23 6.79 -5.13 -3.04
CA LEU A 23 5.96 -4.48 -2.03
C LEU A 23 4.64 -5.25 -1.93
N GLY A 24 4.15 -5.52 -0.72
CA GLY A 24 2.88 -6.24 -0.53
C GLY A 24 2.98 -7.77 -0.65
N LEU A 25 4.14 -8.34 -0.29
CA LEU A 25 4.28 -9.81 -0.17
C LEU A 25 3.41 -10.42 0.93
N CYS A 26 3.04 -9.64 1.95
CA CYS A 26 2.20 -10.08 3.06
C CYS A 26 0.82 -10.65 2.62
N PRO A 27 0.01 -9.99 1.78
CA PRO A 27 -1.17 -10.62 1.20
C PRO A 27 -0.80 -11.72 0.18
N PHE A 28 0.28 -11.55 -0.58
CA PHE A 28 0.66 -12.51 -1.62
C PHE A 28 0.89 -13.92 -1.07
N PHE A 29 1.71 -14.06 -0.01
CA PHE A 29 1.97 -15.37 0.60
C PHE A 29 0.72 -15.98 1.28
N GLY A 30 -0.20 -15.16 1.77
CA GLY A 30 -1.41 -15.61 2.48
C GLY A 30 -2.52 -16.16 1.58
N VAL A 31 -2.66 -15.64 0.35
CA VAL A 31 -3.81 -15.98 -0.53
C VAL A 31 -3.45 -16.52 -1.92
N SER A 32 -2.17 -16.77 -2.20
CA SER A 32 -1.67 -17.28 -3.50
C SER A 32 -2.36 -18.54 -4.04
N LYS A 33 -2.95 -19.38 -3.19
CA LYS A 33 -3.52 -20.68 -3.61
C LYS A 33 -4.95 -20.61 -4.16
N LYS A 34 -5.72 -19.55 -3.89
CA LYS A 34 -7.14 -19.47 -4.25
C LYS A 34 -7.51 -18.08 -4.76
N LEU A 35 -8.10 -18.01 -5.96
CA LEU A 35 -8.50 -16.76 -6.61
C LEU A 35 -9.56 -15.96 -5.82
N GLY A 36 -10.50 -16.65 -5.16
CA GLY A 36 -11.55 -15.98 -4.37
C GLY A 36 -11.00 -15.12 -3.23
N PRO A 37 -10.25 -15.70 -2.27
CA PRO A 37 -9.57 -14.94 -1.21
C PRO A 37 -8.53 -13.95 -1.71
N ALA A 38 -7.89 -14.23 -2.86
CA ALA A 38 -6.93 -13.30 -3.46
C ALA A 38 -7.58 -11.99 -3.91
N LEU A 39 -8.77 -12.08 -4.51
CA LEU A 39 -9.50 -10.92 -5.00
C LEU A 39 -9.98 -10.02 -3.84
N SER A 40 -10.52 -10.62 -2.78
CA SER A 40 -10.99 -9.86 -1.60
C SER A 40 -9.83 -9.20 -0.85
N MET A 41 -8.69 -9.89 -0.68
CA MET A 41 -7.49 -9.32 -0.06
C MET A 41 -6.86 -8.21 -0.92
N GLY A 42 -6.87 -8.35 -2.26
CA GLY A 42 -6.37 -7.31 -3.17
C GLY A 42 -7.20 -6.02 -3.13
N MET A 43 -8.53 -6.16 -3.13
CA MET A 43 -9.42 -5.00 -2.97
C MET A 43 -9.25 -4.34 -1.59
N ALA A 44 -9.18 -5.14 -0.53
CA ALA A 44 -9.00 -4.65 0.83
C ALA A 44 -7.70 -3.84 0.97
N THR A 45 -6.58 -4.38 0.49
CA THR A 45 -5.27 -3.70 0.59
C THR A 45 -5.18 -2.43 -0.26
N THR A 46 -5.82 -2.40 -1.43
CA THR A 46 -5.93 -1.17 -2.25
C THR A 46 -6.69 -0.08 -1.50
N PHE A 47 -7.79 -0.45 -0.83
CA PHE A 47 -8.56 0.46 0.01
C PHE A 47 -7.78 0.97 1.22
N VAL A 48 -7.04 0.08 1.92
CA VAL A 48 -6.15 0.47 3.03
C VAL A 48 -5.12 1.50 2.56
N MET A 49 -4.45 1.23 1.43
CA MET A 49 -3.41 2.13 0.90
C MET A 49 -3.98 3.50 0.58
N PHE A 50 -5.15 3.57 -0.03
CA PHE A 50 -5.82 4.83 -0.33
C PHE A 50 -6.08 5.67 0.94
N ILE A 51 -6.69 5.06 1.96
CA ILE A 51 -6.97 5.74 3.24
C ILE A 51 -5.68 6.13 3.93
N ALA A 52 -4.68 5.25 3.94
CA ALA A 52 -3.40 5.52 4.58
C ALA A 52 -2.70 6.71 3.94
N SER A 53 -2.68 6.82 2.61
CA SER A 53 -2.09 7.99 1.90
C SER A 53 -2.82 9.30 2.22
N VAL A 54 -4.15 9.25 2.32
CA VAL A 54 -4.95 10.43 2.71
C VAL A 54 -4.72 10.80 4.17
N ALA A 55 -4.51 9.82 5.06
CA ALA A 55 -4.27 10.04 6.49
C ALA A 55 -2.83 10.50 6.80
N THR A 56 -1.82 10.01 6.07
CA THR A 56 -0.41 10.39 6.31
C THR A 56 -0.10 11.80 5.83
N TRP A 57 -0.80 12.32 4.83
CA TRP A 57 -0.63 13.70 4.33
C TRP A 57 -0.87 14.78 5.40
N PRO A 58 -2.02 14.83 6.10
CA PRO A 58 -2.26 15.82 7.15
C PRO A 58 -1.35 15.58 8.36
N ILE A 59 -1.01 14.33 8.68
CA ILE A 59 -0.08 14.02 9.77
C ILE A 59 1.31 14.62 9.47
N ASN A 60 1.82 14.46 8.25
CA ASN A 60 3.09 15.06 7.89
C ASN A 60 3.00 16.60 7.90
N ARG A 61 1.97 17.17 7.28
CA ARG A 61 1.84 18.61 7.08
C ARG A 61 1.55 19.39 8.37
N TYR A 62 0.67 18.87 9.23
CA TYR A 62 0.18 19.56 10.43
C TYR A 62 0.79 19.08 11.73
N VAL A 63 1.45 17.91 11.77
CA VAL A 63 2.08 17.41 13.00
C VAL A 63 3.59 17.43 12.87
N LEU A 64 4.17 16.87 11.82
CA LEU A 64 5.63 16.73 11.75
C LEU A 64 6.37 18.03 11.44
N ILE A 65 5.85 18.82 10.50
CA ILE A 65 6.47 20.08 10.08
C ILE A 65 6.44 21.15 11.19
N PRO A 66 5.31 21.43 11.89
CA PRO A 66 5.29 22.48 12.89
C PRO A 66 5.99 22.11 14.21
N PHE A 67 6.11 20.82 14.52
CA PHE A 67 6.82 20.36 15.73
C PHE A 67 8.29 20.01 15.47
N ASP A 68 8.81 20.21 14.25
CA ASP A 68 10.18 19.89 13.81
C ASP A 68 10.60 18.41 14.01
N VAL A 69 9.63 17.51 14.19
CA VAL A 69 9.84 16.06 14.49
C VAL A 69 9.93 15.21 13.22
N LYS A 70 10.54 15.75 12.15
CA LYS A 70 10.58 15.08 10.84
C LYS A 70 11.30 13.72 10.88
N TYR A 71 12.20 13.51 11.83
CA TYR A 71 12.88 12.22 12.01
C TYR A 71 11.93 11.06 12.39
N MET A 72 10.74 11.34 12.94
CA MET A 72 9.75 10.32 13.32
C MET A 72 8.77 9.96 12.19
N GLU A 73 8.91 10.54 10.99
CA GLU A 73 8.02 10.33 9.84
C GLU A 73 7.80 8.84 9.53
N ILE A 74 8.88 8.09 9.44
CA ILE A 74 8.83 6.66 9.10
C ILE A 74 8.06 5.88 10.17
N ILE A 75 8.31 6.15 11.45
CA ILE A 75 7.68 5.42 12.57
C ILE A 75 6.17 5.70 12.60
N ILE A 76 5.78 6.98 12.45
CA ILE A 76 4.38 7.39 12.48
C ILE A 76 3.63 6.81 11.27
N PHE A 77 4.23 6.82 10.08
CA PHE A 77 3.60 6.23 8.90
C PHE A 77 3.41 4.72 9.04
N ILE A 78 4.40 3.99 9.57
CA ILE A 78 4.28 2.56 9.86
C ILE A 78 3.13 2.30 10.85
N LEU A 79 3.02 3.09 11.91
CA LEU A 79 1.97 2.95 12.93
C LEU A 79 0.56 3.17 12.36
N VAL A 80 0.39 4.22 11.55
CA VAL A 80 -0.88 4.51 10.86
C VAL A 80 -1.24 3.38 9.91
N ILE A 81 -0.31 2.92 9.07
CA ILE A 81 -0.57 1.83 8.13
C ILE A 81 -0.90 0.53 8.88
N ALA A 82 -0.12 0.18 9.90
CA ALA A 82 -0.31 -1.04 10.68
C ALA A 82 -1.68 -1.09 11.37
N SER A 83 -2.11 0.01 12.00
CA SER A 83 -3.43 0.08 12.64
C SER A 83 -4.59 -0.11 11.65
N LEU A 84 -4.49 0.48 10.45
CA LEU A 84 -5.50 0.35 9.39
C LEU A 84 -5.55 -1.07 8.82
N VAL A 85 -4.40 -1.69 8.55
CA VAL A 85 -4.32 -3.09 8.10
C VAL A 85 -4.94 -4.02 9.14
N GLN A 86 -4.60 -3.82 10.42
CA GLN A 86 -5.11 -4.65 11.51
C GLN A 86 -6.63 -4.58 11.63
N MET A 87 -7.21 -3.38 11.49
CA MET A 87 -8.66 -3.18 11.49
C MET A 87 -9.33 -3.94 10.34
N ILE A 88 -8.74 -3.89 9.14
CA ILE A 88 -9.31 -4.52 7.95
C ILE A 88 -9.16 -6.04 7.98
N GLU A 89 -8.05 -6.57 8.52
CA GLU A 89 -7.88 -8.01 8.70
C GLU A 89 -8.91 -8.60 9.66
N LEU A 90 -9.21 -7.88 10.76
CA LEU A 90 -10.27 -8.28 11.70
C LEU A 90 -11.65 -8.26 11.03
N PHE A 91 -11.91 -7.27 10.17
CA PHE A 91 -13.16 -7.18 9.42
C PHE A 91 -13.32 -8.36 8.47
N ILE A 92 -12.29 -8.69 7.68
CA ILE A 92 -12.30 -9.80 6.72
C ILE A 92 -12.52 -11.14 7.44
N LYS A 93 -11.82 -11.39 8.56
CA LYS A 93 -11.98 -12.60 9.39
C LYS A 93 -13.37 -12.76 10.00
N ARG A 94 -14.11 -11.66 10.18
CA ARG A 94 -15.48 -11.67 10.72
C ARG A 94 -16.55 -11.91 9.64
N THR A 95 -16.27 -11.53 8.39
CA THR A 95 -17.19 -11.67 7.25
C THR A 95 -17.00 -12.94 6.43
N SER A 96 -15.91 -13.69 6.62
CA SER A 96 -15.62 -14.98 5.99
C SER A 96 -15.85 -16.14 6.95
#